data_AF-A0A522MY20-F1
#
_entry.id   AF-A0A522MY20-F1
#
_cell.length_a   1.000
_cell.length_b   1.000
_cell.length_c   1.000
_cell.angle_alpha   90.00
_cell.angle_beta   90.00
_cell.angle_gamma   90.00
#
_symmetry.space_group_name_H-M   'P 1'
#
loop_
_entity.id
_entity.type
_entity.pdbx_description
1 polymer ?
#
loop_
_entity_poly.entity_id
_entity_poly.type
_entity_poly.pdbx_seq_one_letter_code
_entity_poly.pdbx_strand_id
1 'polypeptide(L)'
;MDSDQQRQAPSDPVTGLRVSASETVREVGWDELPLTCPPHDSSLWNGHPRIYLPIHQTGRMRCPYCGTLYVLREVQPDAAAPRFANVEIEQCHAMAIERRIRELAQQ
;
A
#
# COMPACT_ATOMS: atom_id res chain seq x y z
N MET A 1 16.46 41.44 4.08
CA MET A 1 15.00 41.62 4.01
C MET A 1 14.65 41.21 2.59
N ASP A 2 14.24 39.99 2.29
CA ASP A 2 13.30 39.14 3.02
C ASP A 2 13.76 37.68 3.07
N SER A 3 13.78 37.14 4.28
CA SER A 3 13.96 35.71 4.53
C SER A 3 12.63 35.02 4.23
N ASP A 4 12.49 34.49 3.02
CA ASP A 4 11.37 33.62 2.64
C ASP A 4 11.48 32.31 3.42
N GLN A 5 10.89 32.31 4.61
CA GLN A 5 10.77 31.18 5.50
C GLN A 5 9.71 30.24 4.91
N GLN A 6 10.11 29.49 3.90
CA GLN A 6 9.31 28.49 3.20
C GLN A 6 8.75 27.51 4.24
N ARG A 7 7.47 27.69 4.61
CA ARG A 7 6.73 26.79 5.51
C ARG A 7 6.82 25.38 4.94
N GLN A 8 7.62 24.52 5.57
CA GLN A 8 7.80 23.14 5.15
C GLN A 8 6.50 22.39 5.44
N ALA A 9 5.84 21.88 4.40
CA ALA A 9 4.68 21.00 4.55
C ALA A 9 5.08 19.73 5.32
N PRO A 10 4.21 19.20 6.20
CA PRO A 10 4.49 17.96 6.90
C PRO A 10 4.68 16.81 5.89
N SER A 11 5.71 16.01 6.10
CA SER A 11 5.99 14.80 5.33
C SER A 11 5.00 13.69 5.69
N ASP A 12 4.52 12.92 4.71
CA ASP A 12 3.69 11.72 4.92
C ASP A 12 4.46 10.71 5.80
N PRO A 13 3.92 10.25 6.95
CA PRO A 13 4.58 9.24 7.79
C PRO A 13 4.71 7.86 7.12
N VAL A 14 4.02 7.62 6.00
CA VAL A 14 4.07 6.37 5.23
C VAL A 14 5.14 6.42 4.14
N THR A 15 5.19 7.50 3.36
CA THR A 15 6.06 7.58 2.16
C THR A 15 7.27 8.49 2.36
N GLY A 16 7.28 9.33 3.39
CA GLY A 16 8.29 10.38 3.59
C GLY A 16 8.25 11.49 2.53
N LEU A 17 7.34 11.41 1.56
CA LEU A 17 7.18 12.38 0.49
C LEU A 17 6.49 13.64 1.01
N ARG A 18 6.90 14.81 0.48
CA ARG A 18 6.20 16.07 0.71
C ARG A 18 4.82 16.00 0.07
N VAL A 19 3.78 16.06 0.89
CA VAL A 19 2.40 15.98 0.39
C VAL A 19 1.87 17.38 0.05
N SER A 20 1.15 17.48 -1.06
CA SER A 20 0.42 18.71 -1.42
C SER A 20 -0.84 18.84 -0.56
N ALA A 21 -1.26 20.08 -0.28
CA ALA A 21 -2.42 20.37 0.57
C ALA A 21 -3.77 19.80 0.06
N SER A 22 -3.83 19.26 -1.16
CA SER A 22 -5.03 18.67 -1.78
C SER A 22 -5.08 17.15 -1.64
N GLU A 23 -4.58 16.60 -0.53
CA GLU A 23 -4.57 15.16 -0.30
C GLU A 23 -6.00 14.62 -0.07
N THR A 24 -6.42 13.67 -0.92
CA THR A 24 -7.71 13.01 -0.76
C THR A 24 -7.54 11.78 0.13
N VAL A 25 -8.21 11.76 1.27
CA VAL A 25 -8.26 10.61 2.19
C VAL A 25 -9.59 9.87 1.99
N ARG A 26 -9.53 8.55 1.85
CA ARG A 26 -10.70 7.67 1.74
C ARG A 26 -10.66 6.60 2.82
N GLU A 27 -11.68 6.61 3.66
CA GLU A 27 -11.89 5.54 4.63
C GLU A 27 -12.51 4.31 3.95
N VAL A 28 -12.06 3.13 4.36
CA VAL A 28 -12.39 1.86 3.72
C VAL A 28 -12.78 0.85 4.78
N GLY A 29 -13.85 0.09 4.53
CA GLY A 29 -14.26 -1.04 5.37
C GLY A 29 -13.57 -2.36 5.00
N TRP A 30 -13.65 -3.35 5.87
CA TRP A 30 -13.18 -4.73 5.59
C TRP A 30 -13.99 -5.41 4.48
N ASP A 31 -15.25 -5.05 4.33
CA ASP A 31 -16.17 -5.50 3.29
C ASP A 31 -15.80 -5.02 1.88
N GLU A 32 -14.98 -3.96 1.80
CA GLU A 32 -14.45 -3.43 0.55
C GLU A 32 -13.11 -4.07 0.14
N LEU A 33 -12.60 -5.01 0.94
CA LEU A 33 -11.40 -5.78 0.64
C LEU A 33 -11.76 -7.02 -0.20
N PRO A 34 -10.95 -7.39 -1.22
CA PRO A 34 -9.68 -6.78 -1.62
C PRO A 34 -9.85 -5.42 -2.32
N LEU A 35 -9.14 -4.40 -1.84
CA LEU A 35 -9.24 -3.04 -2.38
C LEU A 35 -8.43 -2.92 -3.68
N THR A 36 -9.10 -2.45 -4.73
CA THR A 36 -8.45 -2.07 -5.99
C THR A 36 -8.63 -0.58 -6.27
N CYS A 37 -7.59 0.06 -6.81
CA CYS A 37 -7.69 1.40 -7.36
C CYS A 37 -7.34 1.36 -8.85
N PRO A 38 -8.22 1.82 -9.77
CA PRO A 38 -9.59 2.34 -9.55
C PRO A 38 -10.59 1.26 -9.08
N PRO A 39 -11.76 1.59 -8.50
CA PRO A 39 -12.81 0.62 -8.14
C PRO A 39 -13.31 -0.20 -9.34
N HIS A 40 -13.89 -1.39 -9.11
CA HIS A 40 -14.32 -2.26 -10.22
C HIS A 40 -15.36 -1.60 -11.14
N ASP A 41 -16.22 -0.76 -10.58
CA ASP A 41 -17.31 -0.09 -11.30
C ASP A 41 -16.91 1.23 -11.97
N SER A 42 -15.66 1.69 -11.82
CA SER A 42 -15.22 2.94 -12.44
C SER A 42 -14.81 2.70 -13.91
N SER A 43 -15.26 3.58 -14.80
CA SER A 43 -14.86 3.53 -16.21
C SER A 43 -13.34 3.77 -16.37
N LEU A 44 -12.65 2.80 -16.98
CA LEU A 44 -11.18 2.79 -17.11
C LEU A 44 -10.65 3.64 -18.29
N TRP A 45 -11.54 4.27 -19.06
CA TRP A 45 -11.21 4.90 -20.35
C TRP A 45 -10.18 6.04 -20.29
N ASN A 46 -9.95 6.62 -19.11
CA ASN A 46 -8.99 7.71 -18.87
C ASN A 46 -8.24 7.57 -17.52
N GLY A 47 -8.21 6.37 -16.94
CA GLY A 47 -7.59 6.10 -15.63
C GLY A 47 -6.20 5.47 -15.70
N HIS A 48 -5.56 5.32 -14.53
CA HIS A 48 -4.34 4.52 -14.40
C HIS A 48 -4.64 3.01 -14.38
N PRO A 49 -3.64 2.14 -14.59
CA PRO A 49 -3.82 0.69 -14.48
C PRO A 49 -4.43 0.29 -13.13
N ARG A 50 -5.33 -0.69 -13.15
CA ARG A 50 -5.93 -1.24 -11.93
C ARG A 50 -4.85 -1.97 -11.14
N ILE A 51 -4.70 -1.58 -9.88
CA ILE A 51 -3.77 -2.22 -8.94
C ILE A 51 -4.48 -2.66 -7.67
N TYR A 52 -3.92 -3.70 -7.06
CA TYR A 52 -4.31 -4.15 -5.73
C TYR A 52 -3.57 -3.34 -4.65
N LEU A 53 -4.29 -2.87 -3.65
CA LEU A 53 -3.75 -2.14 -2.51
C LEU A 53 -3.81 -3.04 -1.26
N PRO A 54 -2.69 -3.60 -0.77
CA PRO A 54 -2.68 -4.48 0.41
C PRO A 54 -2.84 -3.72 1.75
N ILE A 55 -3.88 -2.88 1.86
CA ILE A 55 -4.18 -2.07 3.06
C ILE A 55 -4.53 -2.92 4.29
N HIS A 56 -4.89 -4.19 4.10
CA HIS A 56 -5.17 -5.15 5.17
C HIS A 56 -3.96 -5.48 6.05
N GLN A 57 -2.73 -5.25 5.54
CA GLN A 57 -1.48 -5.55 6.28
C GLN A 57 -1.04 -4.38 7.15
N THR A 58 -1.21 -3.16 6.65
CA THR A 58 -0.66 -1.93 7.26
C THR A 58 -1.73 -1.03 7.87
N GLY A 59 -3.02 -1.27 7.59
CA GLY A 59 -4.16 -0.43 7.97
C GLY A 59 -4.28 0.88 7.18
N ARG A 60 -3.24 1.27 6.43
CA ARG A 60 -3.24 2.47 5.58
C ARG A 60 -2.25 2.35 4.42
N MET A 61 -2.60 2.89 3.27
CA MET A 61 -1.74 2.90 2.08
C MET A 61 -2.10 4.04 1.13
N ARG A 62 -1.09 4.62 0.48
CA ARG A 62 -1.26 5.56 -0.62
C ARG A 62 -1.26 4.83 -1.96
N CYS A 63 -2.17 5.16 -2.87
CA CYS A 63 -2.11 4.67 -4.25
C CYS A 63 -0.95 5.35 -5.01
N PRO A 64 -0.03 4.60 -5.65
CA PRO A 64 1.11 5.15 -6.38
C PRO A 64 0.73 5.96 -7.64
N TYR A 65 -0.49 5.84 -8.14
CA TYR A 65 -0.92 6.53 -9.36
C TYR A 65 -1.77 7.77 -9.07
N CYS A 66 -2.85 7.63 -8.29
CA CYS A 66 -3.75 8.75 -8.01
C CYS A 66 -3.38 9.52 -6.73
N GLY A 67 -2.50 8.98 -5.87
CA GLY A 67 -2.10 9.63 -4.63
C GLY A 67 -3.16 9.65 -3.52
N THR A 68 -4.33 9.02 -3.71
CA THR A 68 -5.34 8.89 -2.65
C THR A 68 -4.78 8.07 -1.49
N LEU A 69 -4.96 8.57 -0.25
CA LEU A 69 -4.63 7.85 0.97
C LEU A 69 -5.85 7.02 1.40
N TYR A 70 -5.69 5.70 1.41
CA TYR A 70 -6.70 4.77 1.87
C TYR A 70 -6.43 4.39 3.32
N VAL A 71 -7.44 4.51 4.18
CA VAL A 71 -7.36 4.20 5.61
C VAL A 71 -8.42 3.17 5.95
N LEU A 72 -7.99 2.03 6.50
CA LEU A 72 -8.88 0.97 6.94
C LEU A 72 -9.49 1.35 8.29
N ARG A 73 -10.83 1.37 8.39
CA ARG A 73 -11.54 1.84 9.60
C ARG A 73 -11.25 1.02 10.84
N GLU A 74 -11.07 -0.29 10.68
CA GLU A 74 -10.73 -1.21 11.76
C GLU A 74 -9.53 -2.03 11.27
N VAL A 75 -8.50 -2.24 12.10
CA VAL A 75 -7.45 -3.21 11.76
C VAL A 75 -7.76 -4.46 12.55
N GLN A 76 -8.26 -5.51 11.89
CA GLN A 76 -8.41 -6.84 12.47
C GLN A 76 -7.14 -7.66 12.19
N PRO A 77 -6.26 -7.85 13.19
CA PRO A 77 -4.99 -8.57 13.01
C PRO A 77 -5.17 -10.09 12.89
N ASP A 78 -6.34 -10.60 13.26
CA ASP A 78 -6.74 -12.02 13.23
C ASP A 78 -7.68 -12.36 12.07
N ALA A 79 -8.20 -11.36 11.36
CA ALA A 79 -8.91 -11.57 10.12
C ALA A 79 -7.92 -12.17 9.10
N ALA A 80 -8.15 -13.44 8.74
CA ALA A 80 -7.35 -14.13 7.74
C ALA A 80 -7.17 -13.22 6.51
N ALA A 81 -5.92 -12.94 6.15
CA ALA A 81 -5.60 -12.06 5.03
C ALA A 81 -6.44 -12.46 3.80
N PRO A 82 -6.95 -11.50 3.00
CA PRO A 82 -7.67 -11.84 1.78
C PRO A 82 -6.82 -12.82 0.96
N ARG A 83 -7.43 -13.89 0.44
CA ARG A 83 -6.77 -15.03 -0.26
C ARG A 83 -5.86 -14.65 -1.44
N PHE A 84 -5.71 -13.36 -1.75
CA PHE A 84 -4.93 -12.81 -2.85
C PHE A 84 -3.67 -12.04 -2.41
N ALA A 85 -3.22 -12.14 -1.15
CA ALA A 85 -2.01 -11.44 -0.72
C ALA A 85 -0.73 -12.19 -1.15
N ASN A 86 0.14 -11.49 -1.87
CA ASN A 86 1.48 -11.93 -2.31
C ASN A 86 2.42 -12.39 -1.18
N VAL A 87 1.99 -12.36 0.08
CA VAL A 87 2.78 -12.75 1.27
C VAL A 87 3.15 -14.22 1.25
N GLU A 88 2.24 -15.12 0.84
CA GLU A 88 2.60 -16.53 0.68
C GLU A 88 3.67 -16.71 -0.41
N ILE A 89 3.57 -15.93 -1.49
CA ILE A 89 4.53 -15.95 -2.59
C ILE A 89 5.90 -15.45 -2.11
N GLU A 90 5.95 -14.34 -1.37
CA GLU A 90 7.18 -13.77 -0.81
C GLU A 90 7.79 -14.66 0.26
N GLN A 91 6.97 -15.26 1.13
CA GLN A 91 7.43 -16.24 2.13
C GLN A 91 7.98 -17.50 1.47
N CYS A 92 7.31 -18.03 0.45
CA CYS A 92 7.83 -19.14 -0.35
C CYS A 92 9.15 -18.80 -1.04
N HIS A 93 9.26 -17.57 -1.56
CA HIS A 93 10.49 -17.10 -2.21
C HIS A 93 11.64 -16.96 -1.20
N ALA A 94 11.40 -16.38 -0.02
CA ALA A 94 12.40 -16.28 1.05
C ALA A 94 12.86 -17.66 1.54
N MET A 95 11.93 -18.59 1.77
CA MET A 95 12.25 -19.96 2.16
C MET A 95 13.07 -20.70 1.08
N ALA A 96 12.76 -20.45 -0.20
CA ALA A 96 13.51 -21.04 -1.32
C ALA A 96 14.96 -20.52 -1.40
N ILE A 97 15.16 -19.22 -1.17
CA ILE A 97 16.50 -18.62 -1.11
C ILE A 97 17.31 -19.22 0.05
N GLU A 98 16.73 -19.29 1.24
CA GLU A 98 17.42 -19.83 2.41
C GLU A 98 17.80 -21.31 2.25
N ARG A 99 16.92 -22.11 1.63
CA ARG A 99 17.22 -23.51 1.31
C ARG A 99 18.41 -23.61 0.36
N ARG A 100 18.43 -22.76 -0.67
CA ARG A 100 19.53 -22.74 -1.64
C ARG A 100 20.86 -22.33 -1.01
N ILE A 101 20.85 -21.34 -0.13
CA ILE A 101 22.04 -20.92 0.62
C ILE A 101 22.55 -22.07 1.50
N ARG A 102 21.66 -22.78 2.19
CA ARG A 102 22.02 -23.94 3.03
C ARG A 102 22.62 -25.09 2.22
N GLU A 103 22.06 -25.40 1.05
CA GLU A 103 22.57 -26.44 0.14
C GLU A 103 23.98 -26.10 -0.37
N LEU A 104 24.23 -24.83 -0.73
CA LEU A 104 25.55 -24.37 -1.17
C LEU A 104 26.58 -24.36 -0.04
N ALA A 105 26.16 -24.11 1.20
CA ALA A 105 27.07 -24.12 2.36
C ALA A 105 27.50 -25.53 2.78
N GLN A 106 26.83 -26.58 2.28
CA GLN A 106 27.10 -27.99 2.60
C GLN A 106 27.90 -28.72 1.50
N GLN A 107 28.20 -28.04 0.39
CA GLN A 107 29.04 -28.52 -0.71
C GLN A 107 30.47 -27.99 -0.55
#